data_AF-A0A2A7BLF7-F1
#
_entry.id   AF-A0A2A7BLF7-F1
#
_cell.length_a   1.000
_cell.length_b   1.000
_cell.length_c   1.000
_cell.angle_alpha   90.00
_cell.angle_beta   90.00
_cell.angle_gamma   90.00
#
_symmetry.space_group_name_H-M   'P 1'
#
loop_
_entity.id
_entity.type
_entity.pdbx_description
1 polymer ?
#
loop_
_entity_poly.entity_id
_entity_poly.type
_entity_poly.pdbx_seq_one_letter_code
_entity_poly.pdbx_strand_id
1 'polypeptide(L)' 'MRFHIIDRENWNREQYFEHYLKLKCTFSMTVNVDITRLLKELHQKGIKFYPVFIYLISK' A
#
# COMPACT_ATOMS: atom_id res chain seq x y z
N MET A 1 0.06 -6.01 -18.20
CA MET A 1 0.41 -6.44 -16.82
C MET A 1 1.13 -7.77 -16.92
N ARG A 2 2.26 -7.92 -16.23
CA ARG A 2 2.96 -9.21 -16.06
C ARG A 2 2.77 -9.65 -14.61
N PHE A 3 2.52 -10.94 -14.40
CA PHE A 3 2.41 -11.52 -13.07
C PHE A 3 3.26 -12.79 -12.98
N HIS A 4 3.69 -13.11 -11.76
CA HIS A 4 4.39 -14.34 -11.43
C HIS A 4 3.52 -15.16 -10.48
N ILE A 5 3.39 -16.45 -10.78
CA ILE A 5 2.67 -17.38 -9.91
C ILE A 5 3.51 -17.60 -8.66
N ILE A 6 2.87 -17.54 -7.49
CA ILE A 6 3.51 -17.83 -6.20
C ILE A 6 3.64 -19.35 -6.08
N ASP A 7 4.85 -19.82 -5.81
CA ASP A 7 5.08 -21.21 -5.41
C ASP A 7 4.55 -21.44 -3.99
N ARG A 8 3.44 -22.16 -3.88
CA ARG A 8 2.74 -22.37 -2.61
C ARG A 8 3.46 -23.38 -1.71
N GLU A 9 4.29 -24.27 -2.26
CA GLU A 9 5.00 -25.30 -1.49
C GLU A 9 6.12 -24.70 -0.64
N ASN A 10 6.82 -23.70 -1.21
CA ASN A 10 7.94 -23.02 -0.53
C ASN A 10 7.54 -21.66 0.07
N TRP A 11 6.24 -21.35 0.16
CA TRP A 11 5.78 -20.07 0.69
C TRP A 11 5.50 -20.12 2.19
N ASN A 12 6.37 -19.47 2.97
CA ASN A 12 6.28 -19.38 4.44
C ASN A 12 4.91 -18.91 4.99
N ARG A 13 4.09 -18.23 4.17
CA ARG A 13 2.80 -17.69 4.59
C ARG A 13 1.60 -18.54 4.17
N GLU A 14 1.80 -19.70 3.53
CA GLU A 14 0.72 -20.53 3.00
C GLU A 14 -0.31 -20.92 4.06
N GLN A 15 0.13 -21.38 5.23
CA GLN A 15 -0.77 -21.76 6.32
C GLN A 15 -1.63 -20.57 6.80
N TYR A 16 -1.04 -19.38 6.92
CA TYR A 16 -1.75 -18.17 7.34
C TYR A 16 -2.74 -17.70 6.26
N PHE A 17 -2.31 -17.76 5.00
CA PHE A 17 -3.17 -17.42 3.86
C PHE A 17 -4.43 -18.29 3.85
N GLU A 18 -4.28 -19.61 3.94
CA GLU A 18 -5.41 -20.55 3.97
C GLU A 18 -6.33 -20.32 5.18
N HIS A 19 -5.75 -20.04 6.36
CA HIS A 19 -6.52 -19.75 7.56
C HIS A 19 -7.40 -18.50 7.39
N TYR A 20 -6.80 -17.38 6.99
CA TYR A 20 -7.53 -16.11 6.85
C TYR A 20 -8.46 -16.08 5.64
N LEU A 21 -8.14 -16.82 4.57
CA LEU A 21 -9.01 -17.01 3.42
C LEU A 21 -10.31 -17.75 3.82
N LYS A 22 -10.20 -18.79 4.65
CA LYS A 22 -11.36 -19.55 5.16
C LYS A 22 -12.17 -18.74 6.18
N LEU A 23 -11.50 -18.02 7.08
CA LEU A 23 -12.15 -17.22 8.13
C LEU A 23 -12.88 -15.99 7.57
N LYS A 24 -12.44 -15.46 6.43
CA LYS A 24 -13.01 -14.27 5.76
C LYS A 24 -13.06 -13.03 6.67
N CYS A 25 -11.94 -12.72 7.31
CA CYS A 25 -11.82 -11.54 8.17
C CYS A 25 -11.03 -10.40 7.50
N THR A 26 -11.35 -9.16 7.88
CA THR A 26 -10.65 -7.94 7.42
C THR A 26 -10.43 -6.98 8.58
N PHE A 27 -9.46 -6.08 8.44
CA PHE A 27 -9.22 -4.99 9.39
C PHE A 27 -8.96 -3.68 8.66
N SER A 28 -9.17 -2.56 9.35
CA SER A 28 -8.81 -1.22 8.91
C SER A 28 -7.96 -0.52 9.97
N MET A 29 -7.07 0.37 9.54
CA MET A 29 -6.23 1.17 10.43
C MET A 29 -6.10 2.59 9.89
N THR A 30 -6.04 3.55 10.79
CA THR A 30 -5.85 4.97 10.50
C THR A 30 -4.59 5.46 11.19
N VAL A 31 -3.76 6.22 10.48
CA VAL A 31 -2.55 6.84 11.03
C VAL A 31 -2.45 8.29 10.55
N ASN A 32 -1.95 9.16 11.43
CA ASN A 32 -1.60 10.52 11.07
C ASN A 32 -0.23 10.53 10.41
N VAL A 33 -0.20 10.68 9.08
CA VAL A 33 1.05 10.80 8.33
C VAL A 33 1.50 12.26 8.34
N ASP A 34 2.73 12.52 8.78
CA ASP A 34 3.32 13.85 8.68
C ASP A 34 3.67 14.18 7.22
N ILE A 35 2.97 15.16 6.67
CA ILE A 35 3.13 15.64 5.29
C ILE A 35 3.75 17.04 5.20
N THR A 36 4.30 17.58 6.29
CA THR A 36 4.80 18.96 6.37
C THR A 36 5.84 19.26 5.29
N ARG A 37 6.84 18.37 5.14
CA ARG A 37 7.88 18.51 4.11
C ARG A 37 7.32 18.40 2.69
N LEU A 38 6.39 17.47 2.48
CA LEU A 38 5.76 17.26 1.17
C LEU A 38 4.98 18.51 0.73
N LEU A 39 4.17 19.07 1.62
CA LEU A 39 3.40 20.28 1.32
C LEU A 39 4.30 21.47 0.98
N LYS A 40 5.39 21.67 1.73
CA LYS A 40 6.37 22.73 1.45
C LYS A 40 6.97 22.60 0.05
N GLU A 41 7.41 21.40 -0.32
CA GLU A 41 7.99 21.10 -1.64
C GLU A 41 6.99 21.30 -2.77
N LEU A 42 5.75 20.85 -2.58
CA LEU A 42 4.70 20.98 -3.59
C LEU A 42 4.31 22.43 -3.84
N HIS A 43 4.22 23.21 -2.76
CA HIS A 43 3.94 24.64 -2.85
C HIS A 43 5.05 25.37 -3.60
N GLN A 44 6.32 25.10 -3.27
CA GLN A 44 7.48 25.66 -3.97
C GLN A 44 7.51 25.31 -5.47
N LYS A 45 7.01 24.12 -5.84
CA LYS A 45 6.99 23.64 -7.22
C LYS A 45 5.70 23.97 -7.98
N GLY A 46 4.68 24.54 -7.32
CA GLY A 46 3.37 24.83 -7.91
C GLY A 46 2.59 23.57 -8.33
N ILE A 47 2.86 22.41 -7.70
CA ILE A 47 2.25 21.13 -8.07
C ILE A 47 1.07 20.82 -7.14
N LYS A 48 -0.03 20.32 -7.71
CA LYS A 48 -1.21 19.91 -6.93
C LYS A 48 -0.90 18.68 -6.06
N PHE A 49 -1.35 18.72 -4.81
CA PHE A 49 -1.15 17.62 -3.85
C PHE A 49 -1.78 16.30 -4.27
N TYR A 50 -3.05 16.31 -4.68
CA TYR A 50 -3.82 15.09 -4.95
C TYR A 50 -3.16 14.11 -5.96
N PRO A 51 -2.75 14.55 -7.18
CA PRO A 51 -2.07 13.65 -8.11
C PRO A 51 -0.72 13.15 -7.58
N VAL A 52 -0.01 13.96 -6.78
CA VAL A 52 1.25 13.53 -6.17
C VAL A 52 1.00 12.48 -5.09
N PHE A 53 -0.03 12.65 -4.27
CA PHE A 53 -0.37 11.68 -3.24
C PHE A 53 -0.76 10.32 -3.84
N ILE A 54 -1.53 10.31 -4.94
CA ILE A 54 -1.85 9.09 -5.69
C ILE A 54 -0.56 8.44 -6.24
N TYR A 55 0.34 9.24 -6.82
CA TYR A 55 1.63 8.73 -7.31
C TYR A 55 2.47 8.12 -6.19
N LEU A 56 2.51 8.74 -5.01
CA LEU A 56 3.27 8.24 -3.87
C LEU A 56 2.72 6.91 -3.32
N ILE A 57 1.40 6.70 -3.35
CA ILE A 57 0.78 5.44 -2.89
C ILE A 57 0.90 4.32 -3.93
N SER A 58 0.97 4.66 -5.22
CA SER A 58 0.99 3.69 -6.31
C SER A 58 2.40 3.28 -6.78
N LYS A 59 3.45 3.91 -6.25
CA LYS A 59 4.85 3.63 -6.59
C LYS A 59 5.48 2.65 -5.61
#